data_AF-A0A7C1BGQ3-F1
#
_entry.id   AF-A0A7C1BGQ3-F1
#
_cell.length_a   1.000
_cell.length_b   1.000
_cell.length_c   1.000
_cell.angle_alpha   90.00
_cell.angle_beta   90.00
_cell.angle_gamma   90.00
#
_symmetry.space_group_name_H-M   'P 1'
#
loop_
_entity.id
_entity.type
_entity.pdbx_description
1 polymer ?
#
loop_
_entity_poly.entity_id
_entity_poly.type
_entity_poly.pdbx_seq_one_letter_code
_entity_poly.pdbx_strand_id
1 'polypeptide(L)'
;MHDFFYRGGSIRDLTLPPEYLIVVCKFKGKIKPTEARIFLAGRLHQKYYAKKRLGLPEKIEEKFGSRLIAPLHFAYIKFPIKRGGYVFKASVGAIMVYQVVTAEMETFRALCRAIYEELGKRFEEFEIMTAETLRPEFFIG
;
A
#
# COMPACT_ATOMS: atom_id res chain seq x y z
N MET A 1 -21.54 -7.63 5.87
CA MET A 1 -21.07 -6.31 5.41
C MET A 1 -19.79 -6.03 6.19
N HIS A 2 -18.60 -6.18 5.59
CA HIS A 2 -17.33 -5.99 6.31
C HIS A 2 -17.00 -4.50 6.37
N ASP A 3 -16.90 -3.98 7.59
CA ASP A 3 -16.48 -2.61 7.85
C ASP A 3 -14.97 -2.51 7.72
N PHE A 4 -14.52 -1.58 6.86
CA PHE A 4 -13.11 -1.26 6.68
C PHE A 4 -12.76 -0.14 7.67
N PHE A 5 -12.01 -0.51 8.70
CA PHE A 5 -11.46 0.42 9.67
C PHE A 5 -10.02 0.77 9.28
N TYR A 6 -9.69 2.05 9.28
CA TYR A 6 -8.31 2.52 9.37
C TYR A 6 -8.05 2.95 10.83
N ARG A 7 -6.79 2.99 11.30
CA ARG A 7 -6.50 3.55 12.64
C ARG A 7 -6.83 5.04 12.69
N GLY A 8 -8.08 5.38 12.98
CA GLY A 8 -8.56 6.76 13.11
C GLY A 8 -10.05 6.99 12.83
N GLY A 9 -10.78 6.03 12.26
CA GLY A 9 -12.20 6.21 11.92
C GLY A 9 -12.73 5.20 10.90
N SER A 10 -13.98 5.40 10.43
CA SER A 10 -14.57 4.61 9.34
C SER A 10 -14.44 5.36 8.02
N ILE A 11 -14.18 4.65 6.91
CA ILE A 11 -14.28 5.24 5.54
C ILE A 11 -15.68 5.82 5.27
N ARG A 12 -16.69 5.43 6.07
CA ARG A 12 -18.06 5.95 6.01
C ARG A 12 -18.14 7.44 6.36
N ASP A 13 -17.21 7.95 7.15
CA ASP A 13 -17.25 9.32 7.68
C ASP A 13 -16.69 10.36 6.69
N LEU A 14 -16.16 9.91 5.56
CA LEU A 14 -15.61 10.76 4.51
C LEU A 14 -16.71 11.29 3.57
N THR A 15 -16.72 12.60 3.37
CA THR A 15 -17.61 13.28 2.40
C THR A 15 -17.04 13.32 0.99
N LEU A 16 -15.72 13.25 0.84
CA LEU A 16 -15.01 13.24 -0.45
C LEU A 16 -13.88 12.20 -0.43
N PRO A 17 -13.45 11.69 -1.59
CA PRO A 17 -12.29 10.82 -1.65
C PRO A 17 -11.03 11.56 -1.20
N PRO A 18 -10.18 10.95 -0.37
CA PRO A 18 -8.92 11.54 0.02
C PRO A 18 -7.98 11.59 -1.19
N GLU A 19 -7.17 12.64 -1.28
CA GLU A 19 -6.18 12.78 -2.36
C GLU A 19 -5.11 11.69 -2.33
N TYR A 20 -4.81 11.18 -1.13
CA TYR A 20 -3.74 10.22 -0.90
C TYR A 20 -4.21 9.00 -0.13
N LEU A 21 -3.73 7.84 -0.57
CA LEU A 21 -3.91 6.55 0.08
C LEU A 21 -2.56 5.98 0.47
N ILE A 22 -2.39 5.63 1.74
CA ILE A 22 -1.16 5.05 2.28
C ILE A 22 -1.42 3.59 2.57
N VAL A 23 -0.59 2.72 2.00
CA VAL A 23 -0.63 1.27 2.25
C VAL A 23 0.63 0.89 3.01
N VAL A 24 0.44 0.29 4.19
CA VAL A 24 1.50 -0.24 5.03
C VAL A 24 1.35 -1.75 5.05
N CYS A 25 2.43 -2.49 4.76
CA CYS A 25 2.39 -3.95 4.71
C CYS A 25 3.54 -4.55 5.52
N LYS A 26 3.24 -5.63 6.25
CA LYS A 26 4.22 -6.54 6.85
C LYS A 26 4.45 -7.73 5.92
N PHE A 27 5.71 -8.05 5.66
CA PHE A 27 6.07 -9.17 4.78
C PHE A 27 5.84 -10.50 5.49
N LYS A 28 5.11 -11.42 4.82
CA LYS A 28 5.21 -12.85 5.15
C LYS A 28 6.67 -13.27 4.89
N GLY A 29 7.25 -14.11 5.74
CA GLY A 29 8.68 -14.51 5.66
C GLY A 29 9.18 -15.07 4.31
N LYS A 30 8.29 -15.35 3.35
CA LYS A 30 8.61 -15.75 1.97
C LYS A 30 8.69 -14.59 0.97
N ILE A 31 8.13 -13.42 1.28
CA ILE A 31 8.11 -12.27 0.37
C ILE A 31 9.48 -11.60 0.37
N LYS A 32 10.10 -11.53 -0.82
CA LYS A 32 11.33 -10.77 -0.99
C LYS A 32 11.01 -9.27 -1.06
N PRO A 33 11.84 -8.38 -0.48
CA PRO A 33 11.61 -6.93 -0.54
C PRO A 33 11.42 -6.39 -1.97
N THR A 34 12.19 -6.91 -2.93
CA THR A 34 12.07 -6.51 -4.34
C THR A 34 10.73 -6.94 -4.95
N GLU A 35 10.23 -8.11 -4.56
CA GLU A 35 8.92 -8.59 -5.02
C GLU A 35 7.78 -7.72 -4.45
N ALA A 36 7.87 -7.35 -3.17
CA ALA A 36 6.92 -6.41 -2.56
C ALA A 36 6.92 -5.06 -3.29
N ARG A 37 8.09 -4.53 -3.65
CA ARG A 37 8.21 -3.28 -4.41
C ARG A 37 7.58 -3.38 -5.80
N ILE A 38 7.88 -4.46 -6.54
CA ILE A 38 7.30 -4.73 -7.85
C ILE A 38 5.78 -4.81 -7.76
N PHE A 39 5.27 -5.51 -6.75
CA PHE A 39 3.84 -5.64 -6.55
C PHE A 39 3.21 -4.31 -6.18
N LEU A 40 3.67 -3.61 -5.15
CA LEU A 40 3.01 -2.39 -4.66
C LEU A 40 3.13 -1.24 -5.68
N ALA A 41 4.30 -1.06 -6.29
CA ALA A 41 4.56 0.11 -7.13
C ALA A 41 4.36 -0.14 -8.64
N GLY A 42 4.11 -1.39 -9.04
CA GLY A 42 3.75 -1.75 -10.41
C GLY A 42 4.90 -1.72 -11.41
N ARG A 43 4.54 -1.57 -12.69
CA ARG A 43 5.47 -1.58 -13.83
C ARG A 43 6.46 -0.43 -13.81
N LEU A 44 6.10 0.69 -13.17
CA LEU A 44 6.97 1.88 -13.05
C LEU A 44 8.31 1.59 -12.37
N HIS A 45 8.33 0.63 -11.45
CA HIS A 45 9.54 0.24 -10.71
C HIS A 45 10.29 -0.96 -11.32
N GLN A 46 9.94 -1.37 -12.54
CA GLN A 46 10.51 -2.54 -13.23
C GLN A 46 11.38 -2.17 -14.44
N LYS A 47 12.07 -1.02 -14.41
CA LYS A 47 12.84 -0.49 -15.57
C LYS A 47 13.80 -1.49 -16.21
N TYR A 48 14.44 -2.34 -15.41
CA TYR A 48 15.48 -3.28 -15.87
C TYR A 48 15.01 -4.74 -15.97
N TYR A 49 13.70 -5.01 -15.84
CA TYR A 49 13.17 -6.38 -15.93
C TYR A 49 12.74 -6.68 -17.37
N ALA A 50 13.27 -7.78 -17.93
CA ALA A 50 12.92 -8.24 -19.28
C ALA A 50 11.42 -8.57 -19.44
N LYS A 51 10.77 -9.04 -18.37
CA LYS A 51 9.32 -9.26 -18.32
C LYS A 51 8.71 -8.43 -17.20
N LYS A 52 7.92 -7.42 -17.56
CA LYS A 52 7.22 -6.57 -16.59
C LYS A 52 5.98 -7.29 -16.05
N ARG A 53 5.94 -7.50 -14.74
CA ARG A 53 4.80 -8.07 -14.01
C ARG A 53 3.79 -6.98 -13.68
N LEU A 54 2.51 -7.34 -13.61
CA LEU A 54 1.46 -6.45 -13.12
C LEU A 54 1.60 -6.31 -11.60
N GLY A 55 1.63 -5.06 -11.12
CA GLY A 55 1.49 -4.77 -9.70
C GLY A 55 0.07 -4.34 -9.36
N LEU A 56 -0.09 -3.83 -8.15
CA LEU A 56 -1.35 -3.39 -7.61
C LEU A 56 -1.99 -2.28 -8.47
N PRO A 57 -1.28 -1.23 -8.93
CA PRO A 57 -1.89 -0.20 -9.76
C PRO A 57 -2.50 -0.77 -11.04
N GLU A 58 -1.77 -1.65 -11.73
CA GLU A 58 -2.27 -2.24 -12.99
C GLU A 58 -3.39 -3.25 -12.74
N LYS A 59 -3.34 -4.01 -11.65
CA LYS A 59 -4.43 -4.93 -11.25
C LYS A 59 -5.72 -4.19 -10.94
N ILE A 60 -5.62 -3.03 -10.30
CA ILE A 60 -6.77 -2.15 -10.07
C ILE A 60 -7.27 -1.59 -11.40
N GLU A 61 -6.38 -1.11 -12.26
CA GLU A 61 -6.74 -0.60 -13.58
C GLU A 61 -7.50 -1.64 -14.42
N GLU A 62 -7.04 -2.90 -14.44
CA GLU A 62 -7.74 -4.00 -15.11
C GLU A 62 -9.14 -4.26 -14.53
N LYS A 63 -9.34 -4.10 -13.22
CA LYS A 63 -10.64 -4.34 -12.55
C LYS A 63 -11.65 -3.22 -12.81
N PHE A 64 -11.20 -1.97 -12.92
CA PHE A 64 -12.06 -0.79 -13.04
C PHE A 64 -12.09 -0.18 -14.45
N GLY A 65 -11.28 -0.69 -15.38
CA GLY A 65 -11.15 -0.16 -16.74
C GLY A 65 -10.49 1.22 -16.83
N SER A 66 -10.01 1.76 -15.70
CA SER A 66 -9.40 3.08 -15.60
C SER A 66 -8.40 3.13 -14.46
N ARG A 67 -7.43 4.05 -14.56
CA ARG A 67 -6.39 4.20 -13.57
C ARG A 67 -6.89 5.03 -12.38
N LEU A 68 -7.21 4.35 -11.28
CA LEU A 68 -7.71 4.99 -10.05
C LEU A 68 -6.62 5.34 -9.03
N ILE A 69 -5.42 4.75 -9.16
CA ILE A 69 -4.28 5.01 -8.27
C ILE A 69 -2.98 5.24 -9.05
N ALA A 70 -2.21 6.23 -8.62
CA ALA A 70 -0.87 6.47 -9.13
C ALA A 70 0.16 6.29 -8.01
N PRO A 71 1.16 5.41 -8.17
CA PRO A 71 2.22 5.21 -7.18
C PRO A 71 3.11 6.45 -7.10
N LEU A 72 3.27 7.05 -5.91
CA LEU A 72 4.11 8.24 -5.67
C LEU A 72 5.41 7.89 -4.92
N HIS A 73 5.28 7.33 -3.72
CA HIS A 73 6.42 7.05 -2.84
C HIS A 73 6.41 5.62 -2.35
N PHE A 74 7.59 5.01 -2.31
CA PHE A 74 7.81 3.67 -1.81
C PHE A 74 8.96 3.67 -0.81
N ALA A 75 8.76 3.07 0.35
CA ALA A 75 9.79 2.90 1.37
C ALA A 75 9.75 1.50 1.97
N TYR A 76 10.91 0.97 2.37
CA TYR A 76 10.98 -0.26 3.16
C TYR A 76 10.95 0.07 4.65
N ILE A 77 10.21 -0.71 5.41
CA ILE A 77 10.25 -0.69 6.88
C ILE A 77 11.38 -1.63 7.30
N LYS A 78 12.44 -1.06 7.89
CA LYS A 78 13.65 -1.79 8.29
C LYS A 78 13.73 -1.89 9.81
N PHE A 79 13.94 -3.10 10.31
CA PHE A 79 14.20 -3.36 11.73
C PHE A 79 15.59 -3.95 11.93
N PRO A 80 16.28 -3.59 13.03
CA PRO A 80 17.52 -4.24 13.42
C PRO A 80 17.23 -5.67 13.89
N ILE A 81 17.91 -6.65 13.32
CA ILE A 81 17.85 -8.06 13.71
C ILE A 81 19.27 -8.52 14.07
N LYS A 82 19.43 -9.13 15.24
CA LYS A 82 20.70 -9.74 15.65
C LYS A 82 20.82 -11.15 15.08
N ARG A 83 21.92 -11.44 14.36
CA ARG A 83 22.23 -12.79 13.87
C ARG A 83 23.74 -13.04 13.99
N GLY A 84 24.13 -14.06 14.75
CA GLY A 84 25.54 -14.43 14.92
C GLY A 84 26.43 -13.31 15.52
N GLY A 85 25.90 -12.49 16.43
CA GLY A 85 26.64 -11.39 17.07
C GLY A 85 26.62 -10.05 16.33
N TYR A 86 26.15 -10.00 15.08
CA TYR A 86 26.05 -8.77 14.28
C TYR A 86 24.60 -8.28 14.15
N VAL A 87 24.41 -6.95 14.08
CA VAL A 87 23.11 -6.32 13.86
C VAL A 87 22.93 -6.03 12.37
N PHE A 88 21.91 -6.64 11.77
CA PHE A 88 21.53 -6.42 10.37
C PHE A 88 20.25 -5.61 10.28
N LYS A 89 20.12 -4.73 9.29
CA LYS A 89 18.83 -4.06 8.99
C LYS A 89 18.02 -4.90 8.03
N ALA A 90 17.13 -5.74 8.56
CA ALA A 90 16.23 -6.54 7.73
C ALA A 90 15.00 -5.70 7.34
N SER A 91 14.54 -5.84 6.10
CA SER A 91 13.28 -5.25 5.67
C SER A 91 12.14 -6.19 6.06
N VAL A 92 11.31 -5.78 7.01
CA VAL A 92 10.19 -6.58 7.54
C VAL A 92 8.85 -6.16 6.94
N GLY A 93 8.83 -5.04 6.21
CA GLY A 93 7.63 -4.48 5.61
C GLY A 93 7.92 -3.41 4.58
N ALA A 94 6.87 -2.80 4.06
CA ALA A 94 6.93 -1.68 3.13
C ALA A 94 5.78 -0.70 3.35
N ILE A 95 6.01 0.55 2.94
CA ILE A 95 5.02 1.61 2.85
C ILE A 95 4.96 2.04 1.39
N MET A 96 3.73 2.21 0.89
CA MET A 96 3.45 2.72 -0.44
C MET A 96 2.42 3.85 -0.35
N VAL A 97 2.73 5.00 -0.93
CA VAL A 97 1.81 6.14 -1.02
C VAL A 97 1.30 6.25 -2.45
N TYR A 98 -0.01 6.28 -2.60
CA TYR A 98 -0.70 6.46 -3.86
C TYR A 98 -1.42 7.80 -3.89
N GLN A 99 -1.41 8.45 -5.05
CA GLN A 99 -2.40 9.47 -5.39
C GLN A 99 -3.68 8.78 -5.84
N VAL A 100 -4.82 9.23 -5.31
CA VAL A 100 -6.15 8.78 -5.72
C VAL A 100 -6.61 9.64 -6.89
N VAL A 101 -7.11 9.00 -7.95
CA VAL A 101 -7.49 9.65 -9.22
C VAL A 101 -8.99 9.47 -9.47
N THR A 102 -9.81 9.68 -8.43
CA THR A 102 -11.27 9.66 -8.54
C THR A 102 -11.88 10.70 -7.60
N ALA A 103 -12.94 11.36 -8.06
CA ALA A 103 -13.73 12.30 -7.26
C ALA A 103 -14.98 11.64 -6.66
N GLU A 104 -15.27 10.39 -7.01
CA GLU A 104 -16.48 9.68 -6.58
C GLU A 104 -16.21 8.78 -5.37
N MET A 105 -16.96 9.00 -4.28
CA MET A 105 -16.78 8.21 -3.06
C MET A 105 -17.16 6.74 -3.20
N GLU A 106 -18.13 6.41 -4.04
CA GLU A 106 -18.51 5.02 -4.29
C GLU A 106 -17.36 4.26 -4.97
N THR A 107 -16.77 4.87 -5.99
CA THR A 107 -15.59 4.37 -6.70
C THR A 107 -14.40 4.24 -5.75
N PHE A 108 -14.17 5.22 -4.88
CA PHE A 108 -13.11 5.15 -3.87
C PHE A 108 -13.32 4.01 -2.86
N ARG A 109 -14.55 3.79 -2.39
CA ARG A 109 -14.87 2.67 -1.49
C ARG A 109 -14.65 1.32 -2.17
N ALA A 110 -15.06 1.19 -3.43
CA ALA A 110 -14.82 0.00 -4.23
C ALA A 110 -13.33 -0.24 -4.47
N LEU A 111 -12.56 0.81 -4.74
CA LEU A 111 -11.10 0.78 -4.86
C LEU A 111 -10.46 0.25 -3.57
N CYS A 112 -10.81 0.80 -2.40
CA CYS A 112 -10.25 0.35 -1.12
C CYS A 112 -10.53 -1.13 -0.86
N ARG A 113 -11.74 -1.61 -1.16
CA ARG A 113 -12.11 -3.03 -1.10
C ARG A 113 -11.22 -3.89 -1.99
N ALA A 114 -11.05 -3.48 -3.25
CA ALA A 114 -10.22 -4.21 -4.21
C ALA A 114 -8.74 -4.26 -3.79
N ILE A 115 -8.21 -3.15 -3.26
CA ILE A 115 -6.85 -3.11 -2.72
C ILE A 115 -6.72 -4.08 -1.55
N TYR A 116 -7.67 -4.05 -0.60
CA TYR A 116 -7.66 -4.95 0.56
C TYR A 116 -7.65 -6.43 0.15
N GLU A 117 -8.51 -6.81 -0.81
CA GLU A 117 -8.54 -8.17 -1.36
C GLU A 117 -7.19 -8.60 -1.96
N GLU A 118 -6.55 -7.73 -2.74
CA GLU A 118 -5.26 -8.02 -3.37
C GLU A 118 -4.11 -8.09 -2.36
N LEU A 119 -4.12 -7.23 -1.34
CA LEU A 119 -3.13 -7.24 -0.27
C LEU A 119 -3.24 -8.51 0.59
N GLY A 120 -4.48 -8.92 0.94
CA GLY A 120 -4.73 -10.11 1.76
C GLY A 120 -4.23 -11.42 1.15
N LYS A 121 -4.14 -11.50 -0.18
CA LYS A 121 -3.56 -12.66 -0.88
C LYS A 121 -2.05 -12.81 -0.66
N ARG A 122 -1.35 -11.73 -0.30
CA ARG A 122 0.12 -11.67 -0.31
C ARG A 122 0.72 -11.40 1.06
N PHE A 123 0.26 -10.38 1.75
CA PHE A 123 0.89 -9.90 2.99
C PHE A 123 0.33 -10.60 4.23
N GLU A 124 1.06 -10.51 5.35
CA GLU A 124 0.67 -11.11 6.63
C GLU A 124 -0.32 -10.22 7.35
N GLU A 125 0.10 -8.98 7.52
CA GLU A 125 -0.68 -7.89 8.06
C GLU A 125 -0.51 -6.72 7.10
N PHE A 126 -1.57 -5.93 6.94
CA PHE A 126 -1.52 -4.72 6.17
C PHE A 126 -2.56 -3.73 6.69
N GLU A 127 -2.29 -2.46 6.47
CA GLU A 127 -3.14 -1.35 6.84
C GLU A 127 -3.27 -0.40 5.65
N ILE A 128 -4.47 0.13 5.47
CA ILE A 128 -4.77 1.15 4.47
C ILE A 128 -5.20 2.39 5.25
N MET A 129 -4.48 3.50 5.07
CA MET A 129 -4.72 4.77 5.74
C MET A 129 -4.93 5.87 4.70
N THR A 130 -5.56 6.96 5.11
CA THR A 130 -5.72 8.17 4.28
C THR A 130 -4.83 9.27 4.85
N ALA A 131 -4.47 10.29 4.07
CA ALA A 131 -3.65 11.39 4.60
C ALA A 131 -4.34 12.16 5.74
N GLU A 132 -5.67 12.21 5.76
CA GLU A 132 -6.46 12.79 6.85
C GLU A 132 -6.30 12.04 8.18
N THR A 133 -5.81 10.80 8.14
CA THR A 133 -5.51 9.99 9.34
C THR A 133 -4.17 10.32 9.98
N LEU A 134 -3.27 11.00 9.27
CA LEU A 134 -1.97 11.38 9.79
C LEU A 134 -2.12 12.61 10.68
N ARG A 135 -2.38 12.39 11.97
CA ARG A 135 -2.32 13.48 12.94
C ARG A 135 -0.89 14.06 12.98
N PRO A 136 -0.72 15.40 13.03
CA PRO A 136 0.59 16.07 13.02
C PRO A 136 1.55 15.59 14.12
N GLU A 137 1.01 15.04 15.20
CA GLU A 137 1.74 14.51 16.36
C GLU A 137 2.68 13.33 16.05
N PHE A 138 2.61 12.72 14.86
CA PHE A 138 3.53 11.65 14.44
C PHE A 138 4.79 12.13 13.68
N PHE A 139 4.94 13.43 13.42
CA PHE A 139 6.08 13.98 12.67
C PHE A 139 7.11 14.72 13.52
N ILE A 140 6.92 14.78 14.84
CA ILE A 140 7.89 15.37 15.78
C ILE A 140 8.58 14.23 16.53
N GLY A 141 9.79 13.90 16.09
CA GLY A 141 10.71 12.97 16.73
C GLY A 141 12.15 13.32 16.39
#